data_AF-A0A7D5RNP4-F1
#
_entry.id   AF-A0A7D5RNP4-F1
#
_cell.length_a   1.000
_cell.length_b   1.000
_cell.length_c   1.000
_cell.angle_alpha   90.00
_cell.angle_beta   90.00
_cell.angle_gamma   90.00
#
_symmetry.space_group_name_H-M   'P 1'
#
loop_
_entity.id
_entity.type
_entity.pdbx_description
1 polymer ?
#
loop_
_entity_poly.entity_id
_entity_poly.type
_entity_poly.pdbx_seq_one_letter_code
_entity_poly.pdbx_strand_id
1 'polypeptide(L)' 'MRFTSNIGFLLLAIYLILVGLVSIIPSLAIPGIVLGIIALISGIFILIGR' A
#
# COMPACT_ATOMS: atom_id res chain seq x y z
N MET A 1 15.21 10.88 -16.35
CA MET A 1 14.36 10.23 -15.34
C MET A 1 13.15 9.64 -16.07
N ARG A 2 13.16 8.34 -16.36
CA ARG A 2 11.99 7.66 -16.92
C ARG A 2 11.13 7.21 -15.74
N PHE A 3 10.07 7.97 -15.46
CA PHE A 3 8.96 7.45 -14.70
C PHE A 3 8.32 6.35 -15.54
N THR A 4 8.91 5.14 -15.53
CA THR A 4 8.12 3.95 -15.79
C THR A 4 7.06 3.97 -14.70
N SER A 5 5.81 4.21 -15.08
CA SER A 5 4.67 4.25 -14.16
C SER A 5 4.52 2.85 -13.56
N ASN A 6 5.34 2.55 -12.55
CA ASN A 6 5.30 1.31 -11.81
C ASN A 6 4.09 1.44 -10.87
N ILE A 7 2.93 1.05 -11.39
CA ILE A 7 1.64 1.13 -10.71
C ILE A 7 1.72 0.38 -9.36
N GLY A 8 2.52 -0.69 -9.28
CA GLY A 8 2.81 -1.36 -8.01
C GLY A 8 3.54 -0.51 -6.99
N PHE A 9 4.49 0.32 -7.42
CA PHE A 9 5.17 1.22 -6.50
C PHE A 9 4.24 2.32 -5.97
N LEU A 10 3.33 2.81 -6.83
CA LEU A 10 2.29 3.76 -6.42
C LEU A 10 1.31 3.14 -5.41
N LEU A 11 0.86 1.90 -5.66
CA LEU A 11 -0.03 1.16 -4.76
C LEU A 11 0.62 0.86 -3.40
N LEU A 12 1.91 0.51 -3.38
CA LEU A 12 2.65 0.36 -2.13
C LEU A 12 2.82 1.69 -1.39
N ALA A 13 3.08 2.78 -2.08
CA ALA A 13 3.16 4.10 -1.44
C ALA A 13 1.84 4.46 -0.75
N ILE A 14 0.69 4.21 -1.40
CA ILE A 14 -0.63 4.40 -0.80
C ILE A 14 -0.81 3.50 0.43
N TYR A 15 -0.41 2.23 0.35
CA TYR A 15 -0.47 1.31 1.49
C TYR A 15 0.35 1.79 2.69
N LEU A 16 1.60 2.21 2.48
CA LEU A 16 2.47 2.71 3.54
C LEU A 16 1.94 4.00 4.17
N ILE A 17 1.32 4.88 3.38
CA ILE A 17 0.65 6.08 3.91
C ILE A 17 -0.52 5.68 4.82
N LEU A 18 -1.38 4.74 4.37
CA LEU A 18 -2.52 4.28 5.18
C LEU A 18 -2.06 3.60 6.47
N VAL A 19 -1.06 2.73 6.41
CA VAL A 19 -0.50 2.05 7.60
C VAL A 19 0.13 3.05 8.56
N GLY A 20 0.91 4.01 8.06
CA GLY A 20 1.47 5.08 8.87
C GLY A 20 0.40 5.93 9.55
N LEU A 21 -0.70 6.23 8.84
CA LEU A 21 -1.82 7.01 9.39
C LEU A 21 -2.56 6.24 10.49
N VAL A 22 -2.80 4.94 10.30
CA VAL A 22 -3.38 4.06 11.33
C VAL A 22 -2.46 3.93 12.53
N SER A 23 -1.14 3.90 12.32
CA SER A 23 -0.17 3.82 13.42
C SER A 23 -0.09 5.10 14.25
N ILE A 24 -0.35 6.27 13.67
CA ILE A 24 -0.34 7.57 14.37
C ILE A 24 -1.70 7.85 15.03
N ILE A 25 -2.79 7.37 14.42
CA ILE A 25 -4.16 7.62 14.86
C ILE A 25 -4.81 6.27 15.20
N PRO A 26 -4.58 5.73 16.42
CA PRO A 26 -5.14 4.44 16.83
C PRO A 26 -6.67 4.41 16.94
N SER A 27 -7.32 5.59 16.95
CA SER A 27 -8.78 5.70 16.84
C SER A 27 -9.31 5.44 15.43
N LEU A 28 -8.44 5.40 14.41
CA LEU A 28 -8.78 5.00 13.05
C LEU A 28 -8.79 3.47 12.97
N ALA A 29 -9.89 2.88 13.44
CA ALA A 29 -10.09 1.43 13.44
C ALA A 29 -10.32 0.92 12.00
N ILE A 30 -9.25 0.77 11.24
CA ILE A 30 -9.28 0.09 9.94
C ILE A 30 -9.16 -1.42 10.20
N PRO A 31 -10.11 -2.24 9.73
CA PRO A 31 -10.03 -3.69 9.89
C PRO A 31 -8.72 -4.21 9.30
N GLY A 32 -7.94 -4.96 10.09
CA GLY A 32 -6.65 -5.50 9.65
C GLY A 32 -6.74 -6.37 8.40
N ILE A 33 -7.91 -6.96 8.13
CA ILE A 33 -8.19 -7.71 6.90
C ILE A 33 -8.12 -6.81 5.65
N VAL A 34 -8.60 -5.57 5.73
CA VAL A 34 -8.61 -4.62 4.60
C VAL A 34 -7.18 -4.16 4.32
N LEU A 35 -6.41 -3.85 5.37
CA LEU A 35 -4.99 -3.54 5.25
C LEU A 35 -4.21 -4.73 4.66
N GLY A 36 -4.49 -5.96 5.11
CA GLY A 36 -3.86 -7.17 4.58
C GLY A 36 -4.14 -7.40 3.10
N ILE A 37 -5.37 -7.20 2.64
CA ILE A 37 -5.73 -7.34 1.22
C ILE A 37 -4.98 -6.30 0.37
N ILE A 38 -4.95 -5.03 0.80
CA ILE A 38 -4.21 -3.98 0.10
C ILE A 38 -2.71 -4.30 0.08
N ALA A 39 -2.13 -4.79 1.18
CA ALA A 39 -0.74 -5.19 1.26
C ALA A 39 -0.38 -6.28 0.24
N LEU A 40 -1.22 -7.31 0.13
CA LEU A 40 -1.02 -8.41 -0.82
C LEU A 40 -1.13 -7.92 -2.27
N ILE A 41 -2.14 -7.11 -2.58
CA ILE A 41 -2.30 -6.56 -3.94
C ILE A 41 -1.10 -5.69 -4.30
N SER A 42 -0.66 -4.80 -3.42
CA SER A 42 0.51 -3.94 -3.64
C SER A 42 1.80 -4.76 -3.79
N GLY A 43 1.99 -5.81 -2.98
CA GLY A 43 3.13 -6.71 -3.09
C GLY A 43 3.15 -7.49 -4.41
N ILE A 44 2.00 -8.00 -4.86
CA ILE A 44 1.86 -8.71 -6.14
C ILE A 44 2.17 -7.77 -7.30
N PHE A 45 1.62 -6.56 -7.29
CA PHE A 45 1.89 -5.57 -8.33
C PHE A 45 3.38 -5.15 -8.39
N ILE A 46 4.05 -5.04 -7.24
CA ILE A 46 5.51 -4.80 -7.19
C ILE A 46 6.30 -5.95 -7.79
N LEU A 47 5.95 -7.20 -7.45
CA LEU A 47 6.66 -8.38 -7.95
C LEU A 47 6.52 -8.52 -9.47
N ILE A 48 5.37 -8.11 -10.01
CA ILE A 48 5.10 -8.03 -11.45
C ILE A 48 5.94 -6.95 -12.16
N GLY A 49 6.59 -6.04 -11.41
CA GLY A 49 7.48 -5.02 -11.95
C GLY A 49 6.77 -4.00 -12.86
N ARG A 50 5.44 -3.86 -12.72
CA ARG A 50 4.58 -2.99 -13.52
C ARG A 50 3.80 -1.98 -12.67
#